data_AF-A0A7D5T1R8-F1
#
_entry.id   AF-A0A7D5T1R8-F1
#
_cell.length_a   1.000
_cell.length_b   1.000
_cell.length_c   1.000
_cell.angle_alpha   90.00
_cell.angle_beta   90.00
_cell.angle_gamma   90.00
#
_symmetry.space_group_name_H-M   'P 1'
#
loop_
_entity.id
_entity.type
_entity.pdbx_description
1 polymer ?
#
loop_
_entity_poly.entity_id
_entity_poly.type
_entity_poly.pdbx_seq_one_letter_code
_entity_poly.pdbx_strand_id
1 'polypeptide(L)' 'MDGEEKKEVKERLRKIPGIGENAAEALYRLGIRDARDLVGRSPEDMYEELRNMKDFYAEPCMLNSLKVAVKYASSKK' A
#
# COMPACT_ATOMS: atom_id res chain seq x y z
N MET A 1 -20.60 -8.59 -1.16
CA MET A 1 -20.28 -8.13 0.22
C MET A 1 -18.86 -7.56 0.29
N ASP A 2 -18.26 -7.17 -0.83
CA ASP A 2 -16.82 -6.95 -0.96
C ASP A 2 -16.41 -5.47 -0.82
N GLY A 3 -17.40 -4.56 -0.89
CA GLY A 3 -17.17 -3.12 -0.81
C GLY A 3 -16.81 -2.63 0.60
N GLU A 4 -17.39 -3.24 1.64
CA GLU A 4 -17.18 -2.82 3.03
C GLU A 4 -15.80 -3.23 3.56
N GLU A 5 -15.38 -4.47 3.28
CA GLU A 5 -14.04 -4.95 3.66
C GLU A 5 -12.94 -4.12 3.01
N LYS A 6 -13.08 -3.83 1.70
CA LYS A 6 -12.14 -2.97 0.97
C LYS A 6 -12.03 -1.59 1.60
N LYS A 7 -13.15 -1.00 2.03
CA LYS A 7 -13.15 0.32 2.67
C LYS A 7 -12.43 0.27 4.02
N GLU A 8 -12.74 -0.72 4.86
CA GLU A 8 -12.12 -0.86 6.18
C GLU A 8 -10.60 -1.06 6.08
N VAL A 9 -10.16 -1.94 5.18
CA VAL A 9 -8.72 -2.17 4.94
C VAL A 9 -8.04 -0.88 4.48
N LYS A 10 -8.63 -0.15 3.52
CA LYS A 10 -8.07 1.13 3.08
C LYS A 10 -8.01 2.16 4.20
N GLU A 11 -9.02 2.26 5.04
CA GLU A 11 -8.99 3.15 6.21
C GLU A 11 -7.89 2.77 7.21
N ARG A 12 -7.65 1.47 7.42
CA ARG A 12 -6.53 1.00 8.26
C ARG A 12 -5.18 1.37 7.67
N LEU A 13 -4.99 1.16 6.36
CA LEU A 13 -3.75 1.50 5.66
C LEU A 13 -3.51 3.01 5.63
N ARG A 14 -4.57 3.82 5.52
CA ARG A 14 -4.51 5.29 5.62
C ARG A 14 -4.09 5.81 7.00
N LYS A 15 -4.07 4.97 8.05
CA LYS A 15 -3.48 5.35 9.35
C LYS A 15 -1.95 5.44 9.29
N ILE A 16 -1.33 4.88 8.25
CA ILE A 16 0.11 4.95 8.03
C ILE A 16 0.46 6.34 7.49
N PRO A 17 1.43 7.05 8.09
CA PRO A 17 1.85 8.35 7.59
C PRO A 17 2.38 8.23 6.15
N GLY A 18 1.95 9.12 5.26
CA GLY A 18 2.36 9.11 3.85
C GLY A 18 1.53 8.19 2.94
N ILE A 19 0.56 7.44 3.49
CA ILE A 19 -0.40 6.66 2.69
C ILE A 19 -1.69 7.46 2.48
N GLY A 20 -1.89 7.92 1.24
CA GLY A 20 -3.13 8.51 0.77
C GLY A 20 -4.13 7.47 0.24
N GLU A 21 -5.21 7.93 -0.37
CA GLU A 21 -6.25 7.07 -0.95
C GLU A 21 -5.72 6.17 -2.09
N ASN A 22 -4.97 6.74 -3.03
CA ASN A 22 -4.37 6.00 -4.15
C ASN A 22 -3.38 4.93 -3.66
N ALA A 23 -2.56 5.25 -2.67
CA ALA A 23 -1.59 4.31 -2.12
C ALA A 23 -2.29 3.20 -1.31
N ALA A 24 -3.34 3.52 -0.55
CA ALA A 24 -4.14 2.50 0.17
C ALA A 24 -4.84 1.54 -0.81
N GLU A 25 -5.35 2.06 -1.92
CA GLU A 25 -5.91 1.24 -3.01
C GLU A 25 -4.82 0.34 -3.63
N ALA A 26 -3.65 0.90 -3.93
CA ALA A 26 -2.51 0.15 -4.46
C ALA A 26 -2.11 -1.02 -3.55
N LEU A 27 -1.98 -0.74 -2.25
CA LEU A 27 -1.67 -1.73 -1.23
C LEU A 27 -2.75 -2.82 -1.16
N TYR A 28 -4.03 -2.43 -1.15
CA TYR A 28 -5.12 -3.39 -1.19
C TYR A 28 -5.06 -4.31 -2.42
N ARG A 29 -4.75 -3.76 -3.59
CA ARG A 29 -4.60 -4.55 -4.84
C ARG A 29 -3.40 -5.49 -4.81
N LEU A 30 -2.32 -5.13 -4.11
CA LEU A 30 -1.17 -6.00 -3.84
C LEU A 30 -1.47 -7.09 -2.79
N GLY A 31 -2.70 -7.14 -2.25
CA GLY A 31 -3.11 -8.09 -1.21
C GLY A 31 -2.67 -7.70 0.19
N ILE A 32 -2.16 -6.48 0.40
CA ILE A 32 -1.78 -5.96 1.71
C ILE A 32 -3.07 -5.55 2.44
N ARG A 33 -3.29 -6.13 3.62
CA ARG A 33 -4.46 -5.81 4.45
C ARG A 33 -4.11 -5.06 5.73
N ASP A 34 -2.85 -5.13 6.16
CA ASP A 34 -2.38 -4.48 7.36
C ASP A 34 -0.95 -3.97 7.21
N ALA A 35 -0.53 -3.03 8.08
CA ALA A 35 0.84 -2.54 8.08
C ALA A 35 1.86 -3.67 8.29
N ARG A 36 1.50 -4.72 9.02
CA ARG A 36 2.37 -5.88 9.24
C ARG A 36 2.72 -6.62 7.94
N ASP A 37 1.82 -6.65 6.96
CA ASP A 37 2.08 -7.31 5.67
C ASP A 37 3.12 -6.55 4.82
N LEU A 38 3.39 -5.28 5.16
CA LEU A 38 4.44 -4.47 4.54
C LEU A 38 5.83 -4.80 5.10
N VAL A 39 5.93 -5.48 6.24
CA VAL A 39 7.23 -5.79 6.87
C VAL A 39 7.96 -6.81 6.01
N GLY A 40 9.14 -6.45 5.52
CA GLY A 40 9.95 -7.30 4.64
C GLY A 40 9.55 -7.26 3.16
N ARG A 41 8.54 -6.47 2.78
CA ARG A 41 8.26 -6.16 1.38
C ARG A 41 9.20 -5.06 0.87
N SER A 42 9.62 -5.18 -0.38
CA SER A 42 10.39 -4.15 -1.07
C SER A 42 9.43 -3.12 -1.72
N PRO A 43 9.55 -1.83 -1.42
CA PRO A 43 8.69 -0.80 -2.02
C PRO A 43 8.91 -0.64 -3.52
N GLU A 44 10.10 -0.98 -4.03
CA GLU A 44 10.43 -0.98 -5.46
C GLU A 44 9.71 -2.10 -6.20
N ASP A 45 9.82 -3.35 -5.73
CA ASP A 45 9.07 -4.48 -6.29
C ASP A 45 7.56 -4.22 -6.28
N MET A 46 7.02 -3.71 -5.17
CA MET A 46 5.60 -3.35 -5.07
C MET A 46 5.19 -2.31 -6.12
N TYR A 47 6.03 -1.30 -6.33
CA TYR A 47 5.78 -0.28 -7.34
C TYR A 47 5.84 -0.84 -8.76
N GLU A 48 6.80 -1.72 -9.05
CA GLU A 48 6.89 -2.39 -10.34
C GLU A 48 5.69 -3.30 -10.61
N GLU A 49 5.24 -4.08 -9.61
CA GLU A 49 4.01 -4.88 -9.73
C GLU A 49 2.79 -4.02 -10.05
N LEU A 50 2.63 -2.89 -9.34
CA LEU A 50 1.55 -1.93 -9.59
C LEU A 50 1.64 -1.31 -10.98
N ARG A 51 2.85 -1.00 -11.46
CA ARG A 51 3.07 -0.46 -12.81
C ARG A 51 2.76 -1.48 -13.90
N ASN A 52 2.90 -2.76 -13.61
CA ASN A 52 2.54 -3.86 -14.52
C ASN A 52 1.04 -4.19 -14.50
N MET A 53 0.26 -3.68 -13.54
CA MET A 53 -1.20 -3.87 -13.53
C MET A 53 -1.88 -3.05 -14.63
N LYS A 54 -2.57 -3.73 -15.57
CA LYS A 54 -3.29 -3.08 -16.68
C LYS A 54 -4.38 -2.10 -16.27
N ASP A 55 -4.86 -2.18 -15.03
CA ASP A 55 -6.00 -1.43 -14.53
C ASP A 55 -5.60 -0.48 -13.37
N PHE A 56 -4.30 -0.28 -13.17
CA PHE A 56 -3.78 0.65 -12.17
C PHE A 56 -2.66 1.51 -12.73
N TYR A 57 -2.77 2.83 -12.55
CA TYR A 57 -1.68 3.74 -12.88
C TYR A 57 -0.90 4.08 -11.61
N ALA A 58 0.30 3.50 -11.49
CA ALA A 58 1.22 3.82 -10.42
C ALA A 58 1.93 5.14 -10.71
N GLU A 59 1.57 6.19 -9.99
CA GLU A 59 2.24 7.49 -10.11
C GLU A 59 3.68 7.43 -9.54
N PRO A 60 4.63 8.19 -10.11
CA PRO A 60 6.03 8.17 -9.64
C PRO A 60 6.19 8.55 -8.16
N CYS A 61 5.32 9.41 -7.62
CA CYS A 61 5.32 9.76 -6.20
C CYS A 61 4.92 8.59 -5.27
N MET A 62 4.25 7.56 -5.80
CA MET A 62 3.77 6.43 -5.02
C MET A 62 4.91 5.61 -4.41
N LEU A 63 6.04 5.50 -5.11
CA LEU A 63 7.22 4.80 -4.60
C LEU A 63 7.68 5.41 -3.26
N ASN A 64 7.61 6.72 -3.10
CA ASN A 64 7.99 7.37 -1.85
C ASN A 64 6.99 7.06 -0.72
N SER A 65 5.69 7.05 -1.03
CA SER A 65 4.65 6.61 -0.07
C SER A 65 4.86 5.17 0.38
N LEU A 66 5.17 4.26 -0.54
CA LEU A 66 5.47 2.86 -0.22
C LEU A 66 6.71 2.73 0.67
N LYS A 67 7.78 3.49 0.38
CA LYS A 67 9.00 3.52 1.21
C LYS A 67 8.70 3.97 2.65
N VAL A 68 7.94 5.04 2.83
CA VAL A 68 7.55 5.51 4.16
C VAL A 68 6.70 4.47 4.88
N ALA A 69 5.78 3.81 4.17
CA ALA A 69 4.89 2.83 4.77
C ALA A 69 5.61 1.55 5.21
N VAL A 70 6.51 1.01 4.38
CA VAL A 70 7.36 -0.15 4.73
C VAL A 70 8.26 0.20 5.92
N LYS A 71 8.87 1.39 5.91
CA LYS A 71 9.70 1.85 7.03
C LYS A 71 8.89 1.98 8.32
N TYR A 72 7.69 2.58 8.25
CA TYR A 72 6.79 2.71 9.40
C TYR A 72 6.38 1.34 9.95
N ALA A 73 5.98 0.43 9.07
CA ALA A 73 5.64 -0.94 9.43
C ALA A 73 6.80 -1.67 10.11
N SER A 74 8.01 -1.57 9.56
CA SER A 74 9.20 -2.18 10.14
C SER A 74 9.65 -1.53 11.46
N SER A 75 9.37 -0.24 11.66
CA SER A 75 9.66 0.48 12.91
C SER A 75 8.65 0.21 14.03
N LYS A 76 7.43 -0.23 13.70
CA LYS A 76 6.37 -0.55 14.67
C LYS A 76 6.45 -1.99 15.21
N LYS A 77 7.64 -2.60 15.16
CA LYS A 77 7.91 -3.98 15.58
C LYS A 77 7.56 -4.23 17.04
#